data_AF-A0A1A8AL87-F1
#
_entry.id   AF-A0A1A8AL87-F1
#
_cell.length_a   1.000
_cell.length_b   1.000
_cell.length_c   1.000
_cell.angle_alpha   90.00
_cell.angle_beta   90.00
_cell.angle_gamma   90.00
#
_symmetry.space_group_name_H-M   'P 1'
#
loop_
_entity.id
_entity.type
_entity.pdbx_description
1 polymer ?
#
loop_
_entity_poly.entity_id
_entity_poly.type
_entity_poly.pdbx_seq_one_letter_code
_entity_poly.pdbx_strand_id
1 'polypeptide(L)'
;SQRSTAILLGSESTRSQVKSDKAPTVRETTQDKPKKYCPFCDTEQHYFNQCTNFKLLSVEPKTKWIKANHRCWRCGREHQASRCNLKAKC
;
A
#
# COMPACT_ATOMS: atom_id res chain seq x y z
N SER A 1 4.26 -56.82 -40.96
CA SER A 1 4.00 -56.77 -39.51
C SER A 1 3.85 -55.30 -39.11
N GLN A 2 2.65 -54.78 -38.79
CA GLN A 2 2.00 -54.80 -37.46
C GLN A 2 2.95 -54.23 -36.37
N ARG A 3 2.67 -53.21 -35.55
CA ARG A 3 1.45 -52.71 -34.88
C ARG A 3 1.78 -51.35 -34.23
N SER A 4 0.93 -50.33 -34.33
CA SER A 4 -0.01 -49.84 -33.30
C SER A 4 0.47 -48.62 -32.51
N THR A 5 -0.35 -47.58 -32.57
CA THR A 5 -0.35 -46.33 -31.81
C THR A 5 -0.68 -46.54 -30.33
N ALA A 6 -0.08 -45.74 -29.44
CA ALA A 6 -0.57 -45.56 -28.08
C ALA A 6 -0.59 -44.05 -27.75
N ILE A 7 -1.80 -43.47 -27.73
CA ILE A 7 -2.10 -42.17 -27.13
C ILE A 7 -2.54 -42.46 -25.70
N LEU A 8 -1.90 -41.86 -24.70
CA LEU A 8 -2.50 -41.70 -23.37
C LEU A 8 -2.25 -40.28 -22.85
N LEU A 9 -3.33 -39.52 -22.92
CA LEU A 9 -3.53 -38.18 -22.39
C LEU A 9 -3.81 -38.31 -20.88
N GLY A 10 -2.88 -37.87 -20.03
CA GLY A 10 -3.03 -37.88 -18.58
C GLY A 10 -3.29 -36.47 -18.04
N SER A 11 -4.50 -35.94 -18.22
CA SER A 11 -4.95 -34.73 -17.55
C SER A 11 -5.60 -35.10 -16.22
N GLU A 12 -4.90 -34.87 -15.11
CA GLU A 12 -5.43 -35.10 -13.78
C GLU A 12 -6.41 -33.97 -13.42
N SER A 13 -7.70 -34.32 -13.45
CA SER A 13 -8.78 -33.48 -12.93
C SER A 13 -8.90 -33.68 -11.43
N THR A 14 -8.76 -32.61 -10.65
CA THR A 14 -9.53 -32.46 -9.40
C THR A 14 -10.51 -31.32 -9.57
N ARG A 15 -11.66 -31.71 -10.13
CA ARG A 15 -12.93 -30.99 -10.00
C ARG A 15 -13.29 -30.94 -8.52
N SER A 16 -13.36 -29.75 -7.96
CA SER A 16 -14.25 -29.45 -6.83
C SER A 16 -14.97 -28.15 -7.17
N GLN A 17 -16.17 -28.35 -7.69
CA GLN A 17 -17.13 -27.34 -8.07
C GLN A 17 -18.09 -27.18 -6.88
N VAL A 18 -17.98 -26.07 -6.16
CA VAL A 18 -19.12 -25.50 -5.44
C VAL A 18 -19.41 -24.15 -6.05
N LYS A 19 -20.51 -24.11 -6.81
CA LYS A 19 -21.14 -22.88 -7.27
C LYS A 19 -21.81 -22.24 -6.07
N SER A 20 -21.49 -20.99 -5.78
CA SER A 20 -22.44 -20.09 -5.13
C SER A 20 -22.43 -18.77 -5.89
N ASP A 21 -23.58 -18.53 -6.49
CA ASP A 21 -23.98 -17.30 -7.13
C ASP A 21 -23.77 -16.12 -6.18
N LYS A 22 -22.88 -15.19 -6.57
CA LYS A 22 -22.94 -13.80 -6.12
C LYS A 22 -22.08 -12.95 -7.04
N ALA A 23 -22.78 -12.21 -7.91
CA ALA A 23 -22.44 -10.96 -8.58
C ALA A 23 -20.96 -10.67 -8.95
N PRO A 24 -20.68 -10.21 -10.19
CA PRO A 24 -19.37 -9.66 -10.53
C PRO A 24 -19.15 -8.40 -9.69
N THR A 25 -18.48 -8.54 -8.54
CA THR A 25 -17.88 -7.39 -7.88
C THR A 25 -16.73 -7.01 -8.78
N VAL A 26 -17.00 -5.99 -9.59
CA VAL A 26 -16.02 -5.18 -10.29
C VAL A 26 -14.82 -5.08 -9.36
N ARG A 27 -13.75 -5.81 -9.70
CA ARG A 27 -12.44 -5.50 -9.16
C ARG A 27 -12.14 -4.14 -9.74
N GLU A 28 -12.56 -3.11 -9.01
CA GLU A 28 -12.11 -1.76 -9.24
C GLU A 28 -10.60 -1.81 -9.05
N THR A 29 -9.90 -2.06 -10.16
CA THR A 29 -8.58 -1.49 -10.42
C THR A 29 -8.79 0.01 -10.45
N THR A 30 -9.07 0.59 -9.27
CA THR A 30 -8.97 2.01 -9.04
C THR A 30 -7.51 2.30 -9.31
N GLN A 31 -7.28 3.01 -10.41
CA GLN A 31 -5.97 3.48 -10.81
C GLN A 31 -5.21 3.95 -9.57
N ASP A 32 -4.07 3.32 -9.34
CA ASP A 32 -3.09 3.50 -8.29
C ASP A 32 -2.68 4.97 -8.18
N LYS A 33 -3.57 5.81 -7.67
CA LYS A 33 -3.21 7.16 -7.26
C LYS A 33 -2.47 6.99 -5.95
N PRO A 34 -1.24 7.54 -5.81
CA PRO A 34 -0.49 7.42 -4.58
C PRO A 34 -1.36 7.95 -3.44
N LYS A 35 -1.78 7.05 -2.55
CA LYS A 35 -2.65 7.41 -1.44
C LYS A 35 -1.93 8.47 -0.62
N LYS A 36 -2.57 9.63 -0.49
CA LYS A 36 -2.07 10.68 0.40
C LYS A 36 -2.14 10.08 1.80
N TYR A 37 -1.07 10.14 2.59
CA TYR A 37 -1.08 9.60 3.95
C TYR A 37 -0.39 10.56 4.91
N CYS A 38 -1.03 10.79 6.05
CA CYS A 38 -0.52 11.60 7.14
C CYS A 38 -0.29 10.72 8.37
N PRO A 39 0.97 10.44 8.76
CA PRO A 39 1.31 9.66 9.94
C PRO A 39 1.02 10.40 11.26
N PHE A 40 0.76 11.71 11.21
CA PHE A 40 0.35 12.49 12.38
C PHE A 40 -1.13 12.35 12.69
N CYS A 41 -1.98 12.44 11.67
CA CYS A 41 -3.42 12.26 11.83
C CYS A 41 -3.87 10.81 11.70
N ASP A 42 -2.98 9.92 11.23
CA ASP A 42 -3.30 8.55 10.83
C ASP A 42 -4.48 8.49 9.84
N THR A 43 -4.44 9.34 8.82
CA THR A 43 -5.50 9.42 7.80
C THR A 43 -4.94 9.50 6.39
N GLU A 44 -5.73 9.01 5.43
CA GLU A 44 -5.40 9.05 4.00
C GLU A 44 -5.92 10.32 3.28
N GLN A 45 -6.34 11.34 4.04
CA GLN A 45 -6.96 12.55 3.48
C GLN A 45 -5.93 13.55 2.94
N HIS A 46 -4.73 13.59 3.54
CA HIS A 46 -3.70 14.58 3.23
C HIS A 46 -2.29 14.01 3.47
N TYR A 47 -1.28 14.68 2.93
CA TYR A 47 0.12 14.37 3.23
C TYR A 47 0.56 15.04 4.54
N PHE A 48 1.54 14.45 5.22
CA PHE A 48 2.17 15.06 6.40
C PHE A 48 2.54 16.54 6.21
N ASN A 49 3.14 16.89 5.06
CA ASN A 49 3.54 18.27 4.75
C ASN A 49 2.36 19.26 4.62
N GLN A 50 1.16 18.73 4.41
CA GLN A 50 -0.09 19.48 4.32
C GLN A 50 -0.93 19.40 5.61
N CYS A 51 -0.41 18.76 6.67
CA CYS A 51 -1.15 18.58 7.91
C CYS A 51 -1.26 19.88 8.70
N THR A 52 -2.47 20.45 8.77
CA THR A 52 -2.75 21.66 9.55
C THR A 52 -2.54 21.43 11.05
N ASN A 53 -2.99 20.29 11.58
CA ASN A 53 -2.80 19.96 12.99
C ASN A 53 -1.32 19.93 13.36
N PHE A 54 -0.49 19.31 12.52
CA PHE A 54 0.95 19.29 12.73
C PHE A 54 1.55 20.70 12.59
N LYS A 55 1.10 21.53 11.64
CA LYS A 55 1.57 22.91 11.49
C LYS A 55 1.25 23.77 12.72
N LEU A 56 0.08 23.59 13.34
CA LEU A 56 -0.37 24.31 14.53
C LEU A 56 0.40 23.93 15.81
N LEU A 57 1.06 22.76 15.86
CA LEU A 57 1.86 22.38 17.02
C LEU A 57 3.05 23.34 17.22
N SER A 58 3.39 23.62 18.48
CA SER A 58 4.64 24.30 18.84
C SER A 58 5.88 23.45 18.51
N VAL A 59 7.07 24.06 18.48
CA VAL A 59 8.34 23.38 18.14
C VAL A 59 8.62 22.20 19.08
N GLU A 60 8.33 22.33 20.37
CA GLU A 60 8.58 21.30 21.37
C GLU A 60 7.74 20.02 21.15
N PRO A 61 6.40 20.06 21.03
CA PRO A 61 5.59 18.87 20.74
C PRO A 61 5.92 18.25 19.37
N LYS A 62 6.24 19.06 18.34
CA LYS A 62 6.74 18.56 17.06
C LYS A 62 8.00 17.73 17.25
N THR A 63 8.97 18.28 17.97
CA THR A 63 10.26 17.64 18.23
C THR A 63 10.09 16.37 19.04
N LYS A 64 9.27 16.40 20.09
CA LYS A 64 8.96 15.24 20.93
C LYS A 64 8.34 14.12 20.10
N TRP A 65 7.36 14.42 19.25
CA TRP A 65 6.71 13.42 18.42
C TRP A 65 7.63 12.80 17.36
N ILE A 66 8.45 13.63 16.69
CA ILE A 66 9.43 13.15 15.72
C ILE A 66 10.47 12.24 16.39
N LYS A 67 11.04 12.68 17.52
CA LYS A 67 12.06 11.92 18.26
C LYS A 67 11.50 10.65 18.88
N ALA A 68 10.33 10.68 19.49
CA ALA A 68 9.72 9.53 20.15
C ALA A 68 9.39 8.39 19.18
N ASN A 69 9.08 8.70 17.92
CA ASN A 69 8.68 7.71 16.93
C ASN A 69 9.75 7.47 15.84
N HIS A 70 10.96 8.02 15.99
CA HIS A 70 12.04 7.96 14.99
C HIS A 70 11.58 8.34 13.56
N ARG A 71 10.76 9.39 13.47
CA ARG A 71 10.11 9.80 12.22
C ARG A 71 10.98 10.78 11.42
N CYS A 72 10.77 10.81 10.12
CA CYS A 72 11.41 11.78 9.24
C CYS A 72 10.87 13.19 9.49
N TRP A 73 11.76 14.17 9.70
CA TRP A 73 11.37 15.57 9.84
C TRP A 73 10.65 16.17 8.62
N ARG A 74 10.91 15.63 7.42
CA ARG A 74 10.30 16.15 6.17
C ARG A 74 8.93 15.57 5.89
N CYS A 75 8.69 14.30 6.21
CA CYS A 75 7.50 13.59 5.75
C CYS A 75 6.80 12.75 6.83
N GLY A 76 7.35 12.69 8.05
CA GLY A 76 6.77 11.97 9.19
C GLY A 76 6.79 10.45 9.09
N ARG A 77 7.38 9.85 8.04
CA ARG A 77 7.45 8.38 7.86
C ARG A 77 8.69 7.80 8.55
N GLU A 78 8.72 6.46 8.64
CA GLU A 78 9.83 5.70 9.23
C GLU A 78 11.06 5.65 8.32
N HIS A 79 11.81 6.75 8.30
CA HIS A 79 13.16 6.81 7.75
C HIS A 79 13.88 8.06 8.26
N GLN A 80 15.21 8.07 8.13
CA GLN A 80 16.01 9.25 8.39
C GLN A 80 15.80 10.32 7.33
N ALA A 81 15.82 11.60 7.72
CA ALA A 81 15.66 12.72 6.80
C ALA A 81 16.67 12.69 5.62
N SER A 82 17.88 12.14 5.85
CA SER A 82 18.91 11.95 4.82
C SER A 82 18.51 10.97 3.71
N ARG A 83 17.61 10.02 4.00
CA ARG A 83 17.05 9.04 3.04
C ARG A 83 15.66 9.43 2.54
N CYS A 84 15.21 10.65 2.85
CA CYS A 84 13.90 11.10 2.43
C CYS A 84 13.89 11.38 0.92
N ASN A 85 13.10 10.63 0.18
CA ASN A 85 12.89 10.81 -1.26
C ASN A 85 11.83 11.88 -1.57
N LEU A 86 11.26 12.54 -0.56
CA LEU A 86 10.27 13.59 -0.75
C LEU A 86 10.95 14.84 -1.34
N LYS A 87 10.77 15.05 -2.64
CA LYS A 87 11.19 16.27 -3.36
C LYS A 87 10.27 17.46 -3.01
N ALA A 88 10.08 17.74 -1.73
CA ALA A 88 9.43 18.98 -1.31
C ALA A 88 10.44 20.12 -1.54
N LYS A 89 10.10 21.08 -2.41
CA LYS A 89 10.85 22.33 -2.52
C LYS A 89 10.69 23.10 -1.20
N CYS A 90 11.80 23.69 -0.74
CA CYS A 90 11.87 24.52 0.46
C CYS A 90 10.98 25.76 0.31
#